data_AF-W9HMZ8-F1
#
_entry.id   AF-W9HMZ8-F1
#
_cell.length_a   1.000
_cell.length_b   1.000
_cell.length_c   1.000
_cell.angle_alpha   90.00
_cell.angle_beta   90.00
_cell.angle_gamma   90.00
#
_symmetry.space_group_name_H-M   'P 1'
#
loop_
_entity.id
_entity.type
_entity.pdbx_description
1 polymer ?
#
loop_
_entity_poly.entity_id
_entity_poly.type
_entity_poly.pdbx_seq_one_letter_code
_entity_poly.pdbx_strand_id
1 'polypeptide(L)'
;MYRSFGDDLTSYIQKVAPKAATISLDSNTVTAANLELLKNKLASADIVDASACISQVHRDGDAAQTGILRSCADVAAHKFKGARGAIAPGVPEWKVALRGYTAAVERASKYLEGDENHSPLVSSFTVFGSGRIRSAHAHSVASNRIMRDGELVQICCCTPTLFGHDMCFDRSIAVGPKELPEDVLKVVNAAHEASTAAWKVVRA
;
A
#
# COMPACT_ATOMS: atom_id res chain seq x y z
N MET A 1 -34.47 19.49 -9.79
CA MET A 1 -33.34 20.45 -9.77
C MET A 1 -32.14 19.69 -9.22
N TYR A 2 -31.08 19.52 -10.00
CA TYR A 2 -29.88 18.82 -9.52
C TYR A 2 -29.22 19.69 -8.45
N ARG A 3 -29.04 19.15 -7.24
CA ARG A 3 -28.27 19.83 -6.21
C ARG A 3 -26.79 19.66 -6.53
N SER A 4 -25.99 20.70 -6.30
CA SER A 4 -24.54 20.56 -6.41
C SER A 4 -24.02 19.77 -5.21
N PHE A 5 -22.86 19.11 -5.35
CA PHE A 5 -22.19 18.45 -4.22
C PHE A 5 -22.04 19.36 -3.01
N GLY A 6 -21.73 20.64 -3.23
CA GLY A 6 -21.63 21.64 -2.16
C GLY A 6 -22.96 21.90 -1.46
N ASP A 7 -24.08 21.91 -2.17
CA ASP A 7 -25.41 22.12 -1.58
C ASP A 7 -25.85 20.90 -0.77
N ASP A 8 -25.59 19.69 -1.27
CA ASP A 8 -25.90 18.45 -0.56
C ASP A 8 -25.04 18.30 0.70
N LEU A 9 -23.74 18.61 0.61
CA LEU A 9 -22.84 18.60 1.76
C LEU A 9 -23.26 19.63 2.82
N THR A 10 -23.62 20.83 2.40
CA THR A 10 -24.11 21.88 3.32
C THR A 10 -25.41 21.45 4.00
N SER A 11 -26.36 20.91 3.22
CA SER A 11 -27.63 20.43 3.75
C SER A 11 -27.42 19.27 4.74
N TYR A 12 -26.47 18.39 4.47
CA TYR A 12 -26.12 17.30 5.37
C TYR A 12 -25.49 17.81 6.67
N ILE A 13 -24.51 18.72 6.58
CA ILE A 13 -23.86 19.32 7.76
C ILE A 13 -24.87 20.07 8.62
N GLN A 14 -25.77 20.87 8.02
CA GLN A 14 -26.84 21.55 8.75
C GLN A 14 -27.78 20.57 9.44
N LYS A 15 -28.02 19.39 8.86
CA LYS A 15 -28.86 18.35 9.46
C LYS A 15 -28.19 17.67 10.66
N VAL A 16 -26.90 17.33 10.55
CA VAL A 16 -26.19 16.55 11.59
C VAL A 16 -25.55 17.42 12.66
N ALA A 17 -25.22 18.66 12.33
CA ALA A 17 -24.53 19.61 13.21
C ALA A 17 -25.07 21.05 13.03
N PRO A 18 -26.37 21.30 13.28
CA PRO A 18 -27.04 22.58 13.00
C PRO A 18 -26.47 23.79 13.76
N LYS A 19 -25.69 23.55 14.83
CA LYS A 19 -25.13 24.58 15.71
C LYS A 19 -23.60 24.60 15.69
N ALA A 20 -22.96 23.93 14.74
CA ALA A 20 -21.51 23.90 14.66
C ALA A 20 -20.97 25.29 14.33
N ALA A 21 -20.31 25.92 15.31
CA ALA A 21 -19.55 27.15 15.13
C ALA A 21 -18.14 26.86 14.58
N THR A 22 -17.65 25.62 14.73
CA THR A 22 -16.34 25.17 14.26
C THR A 22 -16.48 23.80 13.64
N ILE A 23 -15.85 23.61 12.48
CA ILE A 23 -15.81 22.34 11.76
C ILE A 23 -14.34 22.03 11.47
N SER A 24 -13.85 20.92 12.01
CA SER A 24 -12.48 20.48 11.77
C SER A 24 -12.40 19.45 10.66
N LEU A 25 -11.35 19.51 9.84
CA LEU A 25 -11.12 18.57 8.72
C LEU A 25 -9.65 18.17 8.61
N ASP A 26 -9.38 17.11 7.85
CA ASP A 26 -8.01 16.73 7.48
C ASP A 26 -7.54 17.57 6.29
N SER A 27 -6.75 18.60 6.56
CA SER A 27 -6.23 19.51 5.52
C SER A 27 -5.21 18.84 4.60
N ASN A 28 -4.64 17.69 4.99
CA ASN A 28 -3.73 16.94 4.13
C ASN A 28 -4.46 16.17 3.02
N THR A 29 -5.77 15.95 3.15
CA THR A 29 -6.56 15.15 2.18
C THR A 29 -7.56 15.99 1.38
N VAL A 30 -7.91 17.18 1.86
CA VAL A 30 -8.83 18.09 1.18
C VAL A 30 -8.06 18.92 0.13
N THR A 31 -8.54 18.91 -1.11
CA THR A 31 -7.97 19.77 -2.16
C THR A 31 -8.27 21.24 -1.88
N ALA A 32 -7.41 22.14 -2.38
CA ALA A 32 -7.62 23.59 -2.23
C ALA A 32 -9.01 24.03 -2.75
N ALA A 33 -9.46 23.49 -3.89
CA ALA A 33 -10.78 23.80 -4.44
C ALA A 33 -11.93 23.37 -3.52
N ASN A 34 -11.83 22.18 -2.90
CA ASN A 34 -12.84 21.71 -1.97
C ASN A 34 -12.80 22.50 -0.66
N LEU A 35 -11.62 22.91 -0.18
CA LEU A 35 -11.49 23.76 1.00
C LEU A 35 -12.15 25.13 0.77
N GLU A 36 -11.91 25.76 -0.38
CA GLU A 36 -12.55 27.04 -0.73
C GLU A 36 -14.07 26.89 -0.90
N LEU A 37 -14.54 25.81 -1.51
CA LEU A 37 -15.97 25.50 -1.58
C LEU A 37 -16.58 25.40 -0.17
N LEU A 38 -15.93 24.70 0.75
CA LEU A 38 -16.38 24.55 2.13
C LEU A 38 -16.44 25.88 2.87
N LYS A 39 -15.38 26.69 2.81
CA LYS A 39 -15.35 28.02 3.43
C LYS A 39 -16.48 28.92 2.91
N ASN A 40 -16.74 28.88 1.61
CA ASN A 40 -17.80 29.70 1.00
C ASN A 40 -19.21 29.22 1.41
N LYS A 41 -19.43 27.90 1.44
CA LYS A 41 -20.74 27.31 1.74
C LYS A 41 -21.08 27.27 3.22
N LEU A 42 -20.06 27.21 4.08
CA LEU A 42 -20.16 27.14 5.54
C LEU A 42 -19.60 28.40 6.18
N ALA A 43 -19.83 29.57 5.58
CA ALA A 43 -19.25 30.85 6.01
C ALA A 43 -19.57 31.26 7.47
N SER A 44 -20.58 30.64 8.09
CA SER A 44 -20.93 30.84 9.49
C SER A 44 -20.14 29.96 10.47
N ALA A 45 -19.28 29.08 9.99
CA ALA A 45 -18.47 28.17 10.79
C ALA A 45 -16.98 28.35 10.50
N ASP A 46 -16.16 28.31 11.55
CA ASP A 46 -14.71 28.32 11.43
C ASP A 46 -14.23 26.94 10.95
N ILE A 47 -13.53 26.91 9.81
CA ILE A 47 -12.90 25.70 9.30
C ILE A 47 -11.48 25.59 9.87
N VAL A 48 -11.22 24.52 10.63
CA VAL A 48 -9.96 24.34 11.38
C VAL A 48 -9.26 23.04 10.95
N ASP A 49 -7.94 23.03 10.95
CA ASP A 49 -7.16 21.84 10.66
C ASP A 49 -7.16 20.86 11.84
N ALA A 50 -7.52 19.60 11.58
CA ALA A 50 -7.41 18.48 12.52
C ALA A 50 -6.41 17.41 12.06
N SER A 51 -5.63 17.66 11.01
CA SER A 51 -4.70 16.68 10.43
C SER A 51 -3.78 16.04 11.47
N ALA A 52 -3.23 16.83 12.40
CA ALA A 52 -2.35 16.33 13.45
C ALA A 52 -3.06 15.39 14.44
N CYS A 53 -4.29 15.73 14.82
CA CYS A 53 -5.13 14.92 15.72
C CYS A 53 -5.52 13.59 15.05
N ILE A 54 -6.01 13.66 13.81
CA ILE A 54 -6.39 12.49 13.01
C ILE A 54 -5.18 11.58 12.79
N SER A 55 -4.03 12.16 12.46
CA SER A 55 -2.78 11.40 12.29
C SER A 55 -2.33 10.72 13.58
N GLN A 56 -2.57 11.31 14.75
CA GLN A 56 -2.25 10.68 16.02
C GLN A 56 -3.13 9.45 16.26
N VAL A 57 -4.44 9.58 16.04
CA VAL A 57 -5.38 8.45 16.16
C VAL A 57 -5.01 7.31 15.20
N HIS A 58 -4.61 7.62 13.96
CA HIS A 58 -4.18 6.58 13.00
C HIS A 58 -2.86 5.89 13.39
N ARG A 59 -1.97 6.58 14.11
CA ARG A 59 -0.71 6.02 14.61
C ARG A 59 -0.94 5.07 15.78
N ASP A 60 -1.85 5.45 16.68
CA ASP A 60 -2.15 4.70 17.90
C ASP A 60 -3.18 3.61 17.60
N GLY A 61 -2.74 2.59 16.88
CA GLY A 61 -3.63 1.51 16.45
C GLY A 61 -4.16 0.66 17.60
N ASP A 62 -5.36 0.12 17.41
CA ASP A 62 -6.01 -0.75 18.39
C ASP A 62 -5.87 -2.25 18.03
N ALA A 63 -6.49 -3.11 18.84
CA ALA A 63 -6.48 -4.55 18.61
C ALA A 63 -7.22 -4.96 17.33
N ALA A 64 -8.26 -4.21 16.92
CA ALA A 64 -9.02 -4.51 15.71
C ALA A 64 -8.19 -4.18 14.46
N GLN A 65 -7.56 -3.02 14.42
CA GLN A 65 -6.61 -2.62 13.38
C GLN A 65 -5.44 -3.61 13.31
N THR A 66 -4.86 -3.99 14.45
CA THR A 66 -3.81 -5.01 14.50
C THR A 66 -4.27 -6.35 13.91
N GLY A 67 -5.52 -6.75 14.16
CA GLY A 67 -6.14 -7.93 13.57
C GLY A 67 -6.20 -7.85 12.03
N ILE A 68 -6.64 -6.71 11.49
CA ILE A 68 -6.67 -6.48 10.04
C ILE A 68 -5.25 -6.51 9.45
N LEU A 69 -4.28 -5.85 10.10
CA LEU A 69 -2.89 -5.82 9.64
C LEU A 69 -2.24 -7.22 9.61
N ARG A 70 -2.62 -8.12 10.52
CA ARG A 70 -2.19 -9.54 10.46
C ARG A 70 -2.75 -10.25 9.23
N SER A 71 -4.02 -10.00 8.88
CA SER A 71 -4.62 -10.52 7.66
C SER A 71 -3.93 -9.96 6.40
N CYS A 72 -3.60 -8.66 6.40
CA CYS A 72 -2.80 -8.05 5.33
C CYS A 72 -1.42 -8.71 5.22
N ALA A 73 -0.72 -8.95 6.35
CA ALA A 73 0.59 -9.60 6.34
C ALA A 73 0.53 -11.03 5.75
N ASP A 74 -0.54 -11.77 6.02
CA ASP A 74 -0.76 -13.09 5.45
C ASP A 74 -1.07 -13.04 3.94
N VAL A 75 -1.84 -12.06 3.47
CA VAL A 75 -2.02 -11.80 2.02
C VAL A 75 -0.67 -11.45 1.37
N ALA A 76 0.16 -10.62 2.00
CA ALA A 76 1.50 -10.27 1.50
C ALA A 76 2.39 -11.52 1.37
N ALA A 77 2.32 -12.42 2.35
CA ALA A 77 3.06 -13.68 2.31
C ALA A 77 2.61 -14.59 1.15
N HIS A 78 1.31 -14.65 0.86
CA HIS A 78 0.78 -15.41 -0.28
C HIS A 78 1.19 -14.77 -1.62
N LYS A 79 1.14 -13.43 -1.72
CA LYS A 79 1.66 -12.69 -2.88
C LYS A 79 3.11 -13.07 -3.17
N PHE A 80 3.94 -13.04 -2.13
CA PHE A 80 5.35 -13.38 -2.23
C PHE A 80 5.58 -14.84 -2.66
N LYS A 81 4.87 -15.80 -2.06
CA LYS A 81 4.97 -17.22 -2.43
C LYS A 81 4.61 -17.44 -3.90
N GLY A 82 3.50 -16.85 -4.36
CA GLY A 82 3.05 -16.94 -5.75
C GLY A 82 4.04 -16.31 -6.74
N ALA A 83 4.58 -15.14 -6.41
CA ALA A 83 5.60 -14.49 -7.21
C ALA A 83 6.91 -15.29 -7.22
N ARG A 84 7.43 -15.68 -6.04
CA ARG A 84 8.70 -16.39 -5.93
C ARG A 84 8.72 -17.71 -6.70
N GLY A 85 7.61 -18.45 -6.70
CA GLY A 85 7.48 -19.69 -7.48
C GLY A 85 7.52 -19.49 -9.01
N ALA A 86 7.44 -18.26 -9.49
CA ALA A 86 7.48 -17.90 -10.91
C ALA A 86 8.76 -17.20 -11.36
N ILE A 87 9.65 -16.85 -10.42
CA ILE A 87 10.92 -16.20 -10.74
C ILE A 87 11.84 -17.24 -11.38
N ALA A 88 12.12 -17.06 -12.67
CA ALA A 88 13.03 -17.92 -13.42
C ALA A 88 13.65 -17.16 -14.60
N PRO A 89 14.84 -17.58 -15.08
CA PRO A 89 15.40 -17.07 -16.33
C PRO A 89 14.41 -17.24 -17.49
N GLY A 90 14.34 -16.26 -18.40
CA GLY A 90 13.44 -16.30 -19.55
C GLY A 90 12.00 -15.88 -19.28
N VAL A 91 11.62 -15.68 -18.01
CA VAL A 91 10.27 -15.19 -17.64
C VAL A 91 10.27 -13.66 -17.62
N PRO A 92 9.27 -12.99 -18.26
CA PRO A 92 9.12 -11.55 -18.14
C PRO A 92 8.54 -11.13 -16.77
N GLU A 93 9.00 -10.00 -16.23
CA GLU A 93 8.63 -9.49 -14.89
C GLU A 93 7.11 -9.48 -14.66
N TRP A 94 6.32 -9.02 -15.64
CA TRP A 94 4.86 -8.94 -15.49
C TRP A 94 4.18 -10.28 -15.24
N LYS A 95 4.72 -11.40 -15.77
CA LYS A 95 4.14 -12.73 -15.53
C LYS A 95 4.30 -13.16 -14.07
N VAL A 96 5.42 -12.77 -13.46
CA VAL A 96 5.68 -13.00 -12.04
C VAL A 96 4.78 -12.14 -11.19
N ALA A 97 4.69 -10.84 -11.52
CA ALA A 97 3.80 -9.91 -10.86
C ALA A 97 2.33 -10.37 -10.90
N LEU A 98 1.86 -10.84 -12.05
CA LEU A 98 0.51 -11.36 -12.21
C LEU A 98 0.26 -12.57 -11.30
N ARG A 99 1.19 -13.54 -11.26
CA ARG A 99 1.05 -14.72 -10.38
C ARG A 99 1.02 -14.34 -8.90
N GLY A 100 1.88 -13.42 -8.48
CA GLY A 100 1.85 -12.88 -7.12
C GLY A 100 0.52 -12.19 -6.82
N TYR A 101 0.06 -11.32 -7.72
CA TYR A 101 -1.21 -10.62 -7.55
C TYR A 101 -2.41 -11.57 -7.47
N THR A 102 -2.49 -12.57 -8.36
CA THR A 102 -3.54 -13.60 -8.30
C THR A 102 -3.55 -14.32 -6.96
N ALA A 103 -2.40 -14.77 -6.46
CA ALA A 103 -2.31 -15.41 -5.15
C ALA A 103 -2.74 -14.48 -4.00
N ALA A 104 -2.43 -13.18 -4.11
CA ALA A 104 -2.86 -12.18 -3.14
C ALA A 104 -4.38 -11.99 -3.14
N VAL A 105 -4.99 -11.84 -4.33
CA VAL A 105 -6.42 -11.67 -4.52
C VAL A 105 -7.20 -12.88 -4.01
N GLU A 106 -6.76 -14.08 -4.36
CA GLU A 106 -7.39 -15.32 -3.89
C GLU A 106 -7.34 -15.43 -2.37
N ARG A 107 -6.23 -15.02 -1.75
CA ARG A 107 -6.11 -14.99 -0.30
C ARG A 107 -6.97 -13.90 0.35
N ALA A 108 -6.95 -12.69 -0.21
CA ALA A 108 -7.77 -11.57 0.23
C ALA A 108 -9.26 -11.91 0.20
N SER A 109 -9.72 -12.60 -0.86
CA SER A 109 -11.11 -13.04 -1.00
C SER A 109 -11.58 -13.95 0.15
N LYS A 110 -10.67 -14.69 0.81
CA LYS A 110 -11.04 -15.51 1.98
C LYS A 110 -11.33 -14.68 3.23
N TYR A 111 -10.74 -13.49 3.34
CA TYR A 111 -11.06 -12.55 4.43
C TYR A 111 -12.32 -11.72 4.14
N LEU A 112 -12.76 -11.68 2.87
CA LEU A 112 -13.93 -10.94 2.40
C LEU A 112 -15.11 -11.87 2.09
N GLU A 113 -15.10 -13.11 2.56
CA GLU A 113 -16.18 -14.07 2.29
C GLU A 113 -17.51 -13.56 2.89
N GLY A 114 -18.52 -13.38 2.04
CA GLY A 114 -19.81 -12.80 2.42
C GLY A 114 -19.84 -11.26 2.48
N ASP A 115 -18.73 -10.58 2.17
CA ASP A 115 -18.70 -9.12 2.07
C ASP A 115 -19.07 -8.66 0.65
N GLU A 116 -20.21 -7.97 0.52
CA GLU A 116 -20.71 -7.46 -0.76
C GLU A 116 -20.19 -6.05 -1.11
N ASN A 117 -19.50 -5.38 -0.18
CA ASN A 117 -19.09 -3.97 -0.31
C ASN A 117 -17.60 -3.80 -0.61
N HIS A 118 -16.78 -4.81 -0.32
CA HIS A 118 -15.33 -4.76 -0.51
C HIS A 118 -14.85 -5.71 -1.60
N SER A 119 -14.02 -5.20 -2.51
CA SER A 119 -13.42 -6.00 -3.57
C SER A 119 -12.05 -6.53 -3.16
N PRO A 120 -11.72 -7.82 -3.40
CA PRO A 120 -10.36 -8.33 -3.22
C PRO A 120 -9.40 -7.84 -4.33
N LEU A 121 -9.90 -7.14 -5.35
CA LEU A 121 -9.15 -6.68 -6.52
C LEU A 121 -8.62 -5.25 -6.40
N VAL A 122 -8.57 -4.67 -5.19
CA VAL A 122 -8.12 -3.30 -4.98
C VAL A 122 -6.58 -3.22 -5.04
N SER A 123 -6.04 -2.17 -5.65
CA SER A 123 -4.59 -1.89 -5.87
C SER A 123 -3.88 -2.82 -6.89
N SER A 124 -3.29 -2.23 -7.94
CA SER A 124 -3.08 -2.91 -9.23
C SER A 124 -1.68 -2.88 -9.83
N PHE A 125 -0.63 -2.52 -9.08
CA PHE A 125 0.74 -2.70 -9.57
C PHE A 125 1.63 -3.44 -8.56
N THR A 126 2.39 -4.41 -9.06
CA THR A 126 3.46 -5.05 -8.29
C THR A 126 4.76 -4.37 -8.67
N VAL A 127 5.39 -3.75 -7.68
CA VAL A 127 6.77 -3.27 -7.83
C VAL A 127 7.67 -4.49 -7.90
N PHE A 128 8.30 -4.64 -9.05
CA PHE A 128 9.14 -5.75 -9.43
C PHE A 128 10.18 -5.27 -10.45
N GLY A 129 11.44 -5.18 -10.02
CA GLY A 129 12.55 -4.77 -10.87
C GLY A 129 13.63 -5.84 -10.94
N SER A 130 13.97 -6.27 -12.15
CA SER A 130 15.01 -7.28 -12.39
C SER A 130 16.25 -6.71 -13.06
N GLY A 131 17.42 -7.25 -12.69
CA GLY A 131 18.72 -6.86 -13.22
C GLY A 131 19.20 -5.49 -12.70
N ARG A 132 20.47 -5.18 -12.98
CA ARG A 132 21.24 -4.10 -12.35
C ARG A 132 20.55 -2.73 -12.26
N ILE A 133 19.82 -2.32 -13.29
CA ILE A 133 19.20 -0.98 -13.33
C ILE A 133 17.85 -0.98 -12.61
N ARG A 134 16.98 -1.94 -12.93
CA ARG A 134 15.59 -1.91 -12.43
C ARG A 134 15.50 -2.38 -10.98
N SER A 135 16.34 -3.32 -10.55
CA SER A 135 16.40 -3.75 -9.14
C SER A 135 16.93 -2.66 -8.20
N ALA A 136 17.60 -1.64 -8.73
CA ALA A 136 18.09 -0.50 -7.95
C ALA A 136 17.03 0.59 -7.74
N HIS A 137 15.91 0.56 -8.48
CA HIS A 137 14.80 1.49 -8.26
C HIS A 137 13.77 0.88 -7.32
N ALA A 138 13.51 1.56 -6.19
CA ALA A 138 12.58 1.11 -5.18
C ALA A 138 11.14 0.91 -5.69
N HIS A 139 10.74 1.57 -6.78
CA HIS A 139 9.38 1.51 -7.35
C HIS A 139 9.35 1.13 -8.84
N SER A 140 10.29 0.30 -9.32
CA SER A 140 10.18 -0.28 -10.66
C SER A 140 8.88 -1.10 -10.79
N VAL A 141 7.93 -0.66 -11.61
CA VAL A 141 6.73 -1.44 -11.92
C VAL A 141 7.07 -2.57 -12.89
N ALA A 142 6.59 -3.78 -12.62
CA ALA A 142 6.82 -4.96 -13.45
C ALA A 142 6.58 -4.68 -14.95
N SER A 143 7.50 -5.11 -15.81
CA SER A 143 7.48 -4.82 -17.25
C SER A 143 7.58 -6.08 -18.12
N ASN A 144 7.68 -5.88 -19.44
CA ASN A 144 8.00 -6.96 -20.40
C ASN A 144 9.47 -7.39 -20.40
N ARG A 145 10.32 -6.83 -19.52
CA ARG A 145 11.73 -7.24 -19.42
C ARG A 145 11.83 -8.72 -19.06
N ILE A 146 12.57 -9.46 -19.88
CA ILE A 146 12.90 -10.86 -19.64
C ILE A 146 14.04 -10.93 -18.63
N MET A 147 13.82 -11.65 -17.52
CA MET A 147 14.83 -11.87 -16.49
C MET A 147 15.90 -12.85 -16.99
N ARG A 148 17.15 -12.66 -16.55
CA ARG A 148 18.29 -13.52 -16.93
C ARG A 148 18.87 -14.22 -15.71
N ASP A 149 19.49 -15.37 -15.94
CA ASP A 149 20.17 -16.13 -14.90
C ASP A 149 21.33 -15.32 -14.28
N GLY A 150 21.44 -15.33 -12.95
CA GLY A 150 22.42 -14.55 -12.19
C GLY A 150 22.05 -13.07 -12.00
N GLU A 151 20.81 -12.69 -12.27
CA GLU A 151 20.30 -11.35 -11.95
C GLU A 151 19.64 -11.29 -10.57
N LEU A 152 19.63 -10.11 -9.97
CA LEU A 152 18.82 -9.82 -8.79
C LEU A 152 17.45 -9.30 -9.21
N VAL A 153 16.41 -9.75 -8.50
CA VAL A 153 15.09 -9.14 -8.48
C VAL A 153 14.90 -8.43 -7.15
N GLN A 154 14.39 -7.20 -7.19
CA GLN A 154 13.77 -6.54 -6.05
C GLN A 154 12.24 -6.62 -6.21
N ILE A 155 11.55 -7.21 -5.25
CA ILE A 155 10.09 -7.35 -5.24
C ILE A 155 9.47 -6.69 -3.99
N CYS A 156 8.46 -5.84 -4.20
CA CYS A 156 7.54 -5.35 -3.17
C CYS A 156 6.29 -6.23 -3.14
N CYS A 157 5.97 -6.74 -1.96
CA CYS A 157 4.74 -7.49 -1.73
C CYS A 157 3.66 -6.61 -1.07
N CYS A 158 3.60 -5.34 -1.47
CA CYS A 158 2.50 -4.45 -1.14
C CYS A 158 1.17 -5.10 -1.56
N THR A 159 0.25 -5.27 -0.61
CA THR A 159 -0.98 -6.06 -0.81
C THR A 159 -2.09 -5.30 -1.50
N PRO A 160 -3.09 -6.00 -2.06
CA PRO A 160 -4.43 -5.44 -2.13
C PRO A 160 -4.85 -4.89 -0.77
N THR A 161 -5.64 -3.82 -0.76
CA THR A 161 -6.13 -3.28 0.51
C THR A 161 -7.23 -4.20 1.05
N LEU A 162 -7.20 -4.47 2.36
CA LEU A 162 -8.26 -5.13 3.12
C LEU A 162 -8.84 -4.12 4.08
N PHE A 163 -10.14 -3.82 3.96
CA PHE A 163 -10.84 -2.85 4.81
C PHE A 163 -10.10 -1.51 4.93
N GLY A 164 -9.56 -1.00 3.82
CA GLY A 164 -8.80 0.27 3.79
C GLY A 164 -7.37 0.19 4.32
N HIS A 165 -6.88 -0.99 4.72
CA HIS A 165 -5.53 -1.19 5.22
C HIS A 165 -4.70 -2.00 4.22
N ASP A 166 -3.40 -1.73 4.14
CA ASP A 166 -2.45 -2.54 3.40
C ASP A 166 -1.24 -2.92 4.27
N MET A 167 -0.46 -3.85 3.75
CA MET A 167 0.83 -4.23 4.31
C MET A 167 1.81 -4.43 3.18
N CYS A 168 3.08 -4.19 3.45
CA CYS A 168 4.14 -4.38 2.50
C CYS A 168 5.36 -4.99 3.18
N PHE A 169 6.08 -5.84 2.44
CA PHE A 169 7.49 -6.07 2.69
C PHE A 169 8.23 -6.26 1.37
N ASP A 170 9.51 -5.98 1.38
CA ASP A 170 10.39 -6.15 0.23
C ASP A 170 11.34 -7.33 0.41
N ARG A 171 11.70 -7.98 -0.70
CA ARG A 171 12.74 -9.01 -0.73
C ARG A 171 13.60 -8.91 -1.98
N SER A 172 14.88 -9.15 -1.81
CA SER A 172 15.82 -9.37 -2.92
C SER A 172 15.95 -10.86 -3.20
N ILE A 173 15.85 -11.26 -4.48
CA ILE A 173 15.85 -12.68 -4.91
C ILE A 173 16.75 -12.87 -6.13
N ALA A 174 17.61 -13.89 -6.11
CA ALA A 174 18.39 -14.30 -7.27
C ALA A 174 17.50 -14.99 -8.33
N VAL A 175 17.72 -14.66 -9.59
CA VAL A 175 17.07 -15.30 -10.74
C VAL A 175 17.92 -16.49 -11.17
N GLY A 176 17.38 -17.69 -11.02
CA GLY A 176 18.06 -18.93 -11.44
C GLY A 176 19.20 -19.35 -10.50
N PRO A 177 19.92 -20.42 -10.84
CA PRO A 177 20.96 -21.00 -9.99
C PRO A 177 22.31 -20.28 -10.09
N LYS A 178 22.52 -19.44 -11.11
CA LYS A 178 23.80 -18.73 -11.26
C LYS A 178 23.99 -17.74 -10.10
N GLU A 179 25.18 -17.75 -9.54
CA GLU A 179 25.55 -16.86 -8.45
C GLU A 179 25.44 -15.39 -8.86
N LEU A 180 24.98 -14.56 -7.92
CA LEU A 180 24.95 -13.12 -8.10
C LEU A 180 26.37 -12.56 -8.15
N PRO A 181 26.61 -11.46 -8.88
CA PRO A 181 27.88 -10.75 -8.83
C PRO A 181 28.29 -10.38 -7.39
N GLU A 182 29.59 -10.46 -7.09
CA GLU A 182 30.14 -10.23 -5.75
C GLU A 182 29.78 -8.83 -5.20
N ASP A 183 29.79 -7.80 -6.05
CA ASP A 183 29.40 -6.44 -5.69
C ASP A 183 27.92 -6.35 -5.31
N VAL A 184 27.04 -7.06 -6.02
CA VAL A 184 25.61 -7.17 -5.68
C VAL A 184 25.42 -7.89 -4.34
N LEU A 185 26.15 -8.99 -4.10
CA LEU A 185 26.09 -9.71 -2.82
C LEU A 185 26.51 -8.84 -1.65
N LYS A 186 27.56 -8.02 -1.80
CA LYS A 186 27.99 -7.06 -0.77
C LYS A 186 26.87 -6.09 -0.39
N VAL A 187 26.17 -5.54 -1.38
CA VAL A 187 25.05 -4.61 -1.15
C VAL A 187 23.88 -5.30 -0.45
N VAL A 188 23.50 -6.51 -0.90
CA VAL A 188 22.40 -7.28 -0.31
C VAL A 188 22.73 -7.66 1.14
N ASN A 189 23.96 -8.08 1.43
CA ASN A 189 24.39 -8.43 2.78
C ASN A 189 24.40 -7.22 3.71
N ALA A 190 24.91 -6.07 3.25
CA ALA A 190 24.87 -4.83 4.04
C ALA A 190 23.42 -4.40 4.37
N ALA A 191 22.50 -4.51 3.41
CA ALA A 191 21.08 -4.24 3.65
C ALA A 191 20.46 -5.21 4.65
N HIS A 192 20.82 -6.50 4.58
CA HIS A 192 20.36 -7.51 5.54
C HIS A 192 20.89 -7.26 6.96
N GLU A 193 22.17 -6.92 7.10
CA GLU A 193 22.78 -6.58 8.39
C GLU A 193 22.13 -5.34 9.01
N ALA A 194 21.92 -4.28 8.21
CA ALA A 194 21.24 -3.07 8.65
C ALA A 194 19.81 -3.35 9.11
N SER A 195 19.03 -4.13 8.33
CA SER A 195 17.68 -4.52 8.71
C SER A 195 17.67 -5.35 9.99
N THR A 196 18.59 -6.31 10.14
CA THR A 196 18.72 -7.16 11.33
C THR A 196 19.08 -6.33 12.56
N ALA A 197 19.95 -5.33 12.42
CA ALA A 197 20.30 -4.42 13.51
C ALA A 197 19.10 -3.56 13.93
N ALA A 198 18.34 -3.02 12.96
CA ALA A 198 17.15 -2.22 13.24
C ALA A 198 16.08 -3.03 14.00
N TRP A 199 15.84 -4.29 13.61
CA TRP A 199 14.88 -5.14 14.30
C TRP A 199 15.22 -5.43 15.77
N LYS A 200 16.51 -5.39 16.15
CA LYS A 200 16.92 -5.61 17.55
C LYS A 200 16.56 -4.46 18.49
N VAL A 201 16.29 -3.27 17.96
CA VAL A 201 15.98 -2.08 18.77
C VAL A 201 14.50 -1.74 18.80
N VAL A 202 13.67 -2.38 17.96
CA VAL A 202 12.22 -2.27 18.02
C VAL A 202 11.72 -2.92 19.31
N ARG A 203 10.99 -2.17 20.13
CA ARG A 203 10.39 -2.65 21.38
C ARG A 203 8.87 -2.62 21.24
N ALA A 204 8.21 -3.67 21.72
CA ALA A 204 6.76 -3.74 21.85
C ALA A 204 6.29 -3.07 23.15
#